data_AF-A0A2T3G2A1-F1
#
_entry.id   AF-A0A2T3G2A1-F1
#
_cell.length_a   1.000
_cell.length_b   1.000
_cell.length_c   1.000
_cell.angle_alpha   90.00
_cell.angle_beta   90.00
_cell.angle_gamma   90.00
#
_symmetry.space_group_name_H-M   'P 1'
#
loop_
_entity.id
_entity.type
_entity.pdbx_description
1 polymer ?
#
loop_
_entity_poly.entity_id
_entity_poly.type
_entity_poly.pdbx_seq_one_letter_code
_entity_poly.pdbx_strand_id
1 'polypeptide(L)' 'MIDYDKYQFHIKVIGSKEEFIKHIEDFKKAAPYYTEEDIVAILDEEQDKKIRPSFWNRPWM' A
#
# COMPACT_ATOMS: atom_id res chain seq x y z
N MET A 1 -9.46 1.29 -10.27
CA MET A 1 -9.90 0.79 -8.95
C MET A 1 -8.91 -0.28 -8.54
N ILE A 2 -8.18 -0.08 -7.43
CA ILE A 2 -7.12 -0.98 -6.99
C ILE A 2 -7.75 -2.27 -6.43
N ASP A 3 -7.33 -3.43 -6.94
CA ASP A 3 -7.78 -4.71 -6.39
C ASP A 3 -7.00 -5.03 -5.11
N TYR A 4 -7.56 -4.62 -3.97
CA TYR A 4 -6.92 -4.78 -2.67
C TYR A 4 -6.78 -6.25 -2.25
N ASP A 5 -7.64 -7.14 -2.77
CA ASP A 5 -7.62 -8.57 -2.44
C ASP A 5 -6.38 -9.27 -2.98
N LYS A 6 -5.80 -8.74 -4.07
CA LYS A 6 -4.50 -9.17 -4.59
C LYS A 6 -3.39 -9.02 -3.54
N TYR A 7 -3.45 -8.00 -2.66
CA TYR A 7 -2.36 -7.66 -1.73
C TYR A 7 -2.41 -8.39 -0.38
N GLN A 8 -2.62 -9.72 -0.41
CA GLN A 8 -2.72 -10.56 0.79
C GLN A 8 -1.48 -10.47 1.68
N PHE A 9 -0.30 -10.24 1.10
CA PHE A 9 0.93 -10.05 1.86
C PHE A 9 0.85 -8.79 2.74
N HIS A 10 0.50 -7.65 2.14
CA HIS A 10 0.35 -6.38 2.85
C HIS A 10 -0.76 -6.44 3.90
N ILE A 11 -1.88 -7.09 3.58
CA ILE A 11 -2.98 -7.33 4.52
C ILE A 11 -2.51 -8.15 5.72
N LYS A 12 -1.69 -9.20 5.50
CA LYS A 12 -1.10 -9.99 6.60
C LYS A 12 -0.09 -9.20 7.43
N VAL A 13 0.67 -8.31 6.81
CA VAL A 13 1.65 -7.46 7.52
C VAL A 13 0.96 -6.44 8.43
N ILE A 14 -0.15 -5.86 7.96
CA ILE A 14 -0.97 -4.92 8.75
C ILE A 14 -1.86 -5.64 9.76
N GLY A 15 -2.30 -6.85 9.44
CA GLY A 15 -3.21 -7.66 10.26
C GLY A 15 -4.68 -7.55 9.85
N SER A 16 -5.06 -6.54 9.05
CA SER A 16 -6.44 -6.31 8.62
C SER A 16 -6.52 -5.63 7.24
N LYS A 17 -7.53 -6.02 6.45
CA LYS A 17 -7.81 -5.43 5.12
C LYS A 17 -8.30 -3.99 5.23
N GLU A 18 -9.12 -3.67 6.22
CA GLU A 18 -9.63 -2.31 6.46
C GLU A 18 -8.50 -1.33 6.78
N GLU A 19 -7.59 -1.71 7.67
CA GLU A 19 -6.43 -0.89 8.00
C GLU A 19 -5.56 -0.69 6.76
N PHE A 20 -5.32 -1.73 5.94
CA PHE A 20 -4.59 -1.59 4.69
C PHE A 20 -5.22 -0.59 3.73
N ILE A 21 -6.54 -0.67 3.51
CA ILE A 21 -7.25 0.26 2.62
C ILE A 21 -7.12 1.69 3.15
N LYS A 22 -7.39 1.90 4.44
CA LYS A 22 -7.28 3.20 5.10
C LYS A 22 -5.88 3.79 4.95
N HIS A 23 -4.87 2.96 5.11
CA HIS A 23 -3.48 3.34 4.97
C HIS A 23 -3.09 3.76 3.54
N ILE A 24 -3.62 3.08 2.52
CA ILE A 24 -3.46 3.50 1.12
C ILE A 24 -4.21 4.82 0.84
N GLU A 25 -5.39 5.02 1.43
CA GLU A 25 -6.12 6.28 1.33
C GLU A 25 -5.39 7.44 2.00
N ASP A 26 -4.82 7.24 3.19
CA ASP A 26 -3.99 8.22 3.89
C ASP A 26 -2.73 8.53 3.07
N PHE A 27 -2.08 7.51 2.48
CA PHE A 27 -0.96 7.73 1.56
C PHE A 27 -1.37 8.60 0.36
N LYS A 28 -2.50 8.32 -0.28
CA LYS A 28 -3.01 9.14 -1.40
C LYS A 28 -3.26 10.59 -0.98
N LYS A 29 -3.73 10.83 0.25
CA LYS A 29 -3.93 12.19 0.79
C LYS A 29 -2.60 12.89 1.08
N ALA A 30 -1.65 12.19 1.68
CA ALA A 30 -0.34 12.74 2.04
C ALA A 30 0.56 12.95 0.80
N ALA A 31 0.39 12.12 -0.22
CA ALA A 31 1.19 12.12 -1.43
C ALA A 31 0.31 12.15 -2.70
N PRO A 32 -0.42 13.26 -2.96
CA PRO A 32 -1.35 13.38 -4.08
C PRO A 32 -0.67 13.37 -5.45
N TYR A 33 0.66 13.44 -5.48
CA TYR A 33 1.50 13.37 -6.67
C TYR A 33 1.80 11.94 -7.13
N TYR A 34 1.47 10.92 -6.34
CA TYR A 34 1.49 9.53 -6.79
C TYR A 34 0.17 9.20 -7.50
N THR A 35 0.27 8.70 -8.74
CA THR A 35 -0.91 8.19 -9.43
C THR A 35 -1.30 6.82 -8.88
N GLU A 36 -2.51 6.36 -9.20
CA GLU A 36 -2.93 5.01 -8.83
C GLU A 36 -2.04 3.94 -9.45
N GLU A 37 -1.48 4.20 -10.63
CA GLU A 37 -0.56 3.28 -11.32
C GLU A 37 0.77 3.17 -10.59
N ASP A 38 1.32 4.30 -10.09
CA ASP A 38 2.54 4.29 -9.28
C ASP A 38 2.34 3.49 -7.99
N ILE A 39 1.20 3.68 -7.32
CA ILE A 39 0.87 2.95 -6.09
C ILE A 39 0.76 1.46 -6.36
N VAL A 40 0.06 1.07 -7.43
CA VAL A 40 -0.07 -0.33 -7.84
C VAL A 40 1.30 -0.93 -8.18
N ALA A 41 2.15 -0.22 -8.92
CA ALA A 41 3.48 -0.71 -9.28
C ALA A 41 4.35 -0.99 -8.05
N ILE A 42 4.31 -0.11 -7.04
CA ILE A 42 5.04 -0.32 -5.79
C ILE A 42 4.46 -1.50 -5.01
N LEU A 43 3.12 -1.56 -4.86
CA LEU A 43 2.49 -2.67 -4.13
C LEU A 43 2.73 -4.03 -4.80
N ASP A 44 2.72 -4.08 -6.13
CA ASP A 44 2.99 -5.29 -6.90
C ASP A 44 4.44 -5.75 -6.73
N GLU A 45 5.39 -4.82 -6.83
CA GLU A 45 6.81 -5.11 -6.60
C GLU A 45 7.06 -5.57 -5.15
N GLU A 46 6.45 -4.92 -4.17
CA GLU A 46 6.59 -5.26 -2.76
C GLU A 46 6.01 -6.64 -2.44
N GLN A 47 4.88 -6.97 -3.07
CA GLN A 47 4.26 -8.28 -2.92
C GLN A 47 5.11 -9.38 -3.55
N ASP A 48 5.62 -9.16 -4.76
CA ASP A 48 6.47 -10.12 -5.46
C ASP A 48 7.76 -10.40 -4.66
N LYS A 49 8.42 -9.33 -4.22
CA LYS A 49 9.65 -9.42 -3.41
C LYS A 49 9.39 -9.79 -1.95
N LYS A 50 8.14 -9.84 -1.50
CA LYS A 50 7.71 -10.05 -0.09
C LYS A 50 8.45 -9.14 0.89
N ILE A 51 8.71 -7.91 0.46
CA ILE A 51 9.38 -6.89 1.27
C ILE A 51 8.34 -6.09 2.03
N ARG A 52 8.70 -5.66 3.24
CA ARG A 52 7.79 -4.82 4.04
C ARG A 52 7.40 -3.57 3.24
N PRO A 53 6.14 -3.12 3.33
CA PRO A 53 5.68 -2.04 2.49
C PRO A 53 6.41 -0.74 2.84
N SER A 54 7.03 -0.16 1.83
CA SER A 54 7.85 1.05 1.87
C SER A 54 7.02 2.27 2.22
N PHE A 55 5.73 2.24 1.90
CA PHE A 55 4.76 3.25 2.31
C PHE A 55 4.66 3.39 3.84
N TRP A 56 4.90 2.31 4.60
CA TRP A 56 4.78 2.30 6.07
C TRP A 56 5.99 2.87 6.81
N ASN A 57 7.09 3.16 6.11
CA ASN A 57 8.33 3.58 6.75
C ASN A 57 8.63 5.07 6.55
N ARG A 58 7.65 5.86 6.06
CA ARG A 58 7.83 7.30 5.81
C ARG A 58 7.37 8.12 7.02
N PRO A 59 8.20 9.03 7.55
CA PRO A 59 7.95 9.77 8.79
C PRO A 59 6.85 10.86 8.70
N TRP A 60 6.13 10.94 7.59
CA TRP A 60 5.07 11.94 7.33
C TRP A 60 3.66 11.32 7.32
N MET A 61 3.54 10.05 7.74
CA MET A 61 2.29 9.36 8.09
C MET A 61 2.25 9.12 9.60
#